data_AF-F9Q8E9-F1
#
_entry.id   AF-F9Q8E9-F1
#
_cell.length_a   1.000
_cell.length_b   1.000
_cell.length_c   1.000
_cell.angle_alpha   90.00
_cell.angle_beta   90.00
_cell.angle_gamma   90.00
#
_symmetry.space_group_name_H-M   'P 1'
#
loop_
_entity.id
_entity.type
_entity.pdbx_description
1 polymer ?
#
loop_
_entity_poly.entity_id
_entity_poly.type
_entity_poly.pdbx_seq_one_letter_code
_entity_poly.pdbx_strand_id
1 'polypeptide(L)'
;MQEFMPEAIEFAQKHTLLTVAWIAVFVMTILSLVKGATQKYKTISNAEAITLMNDKEALVVDLRSLDEFQRGHIIGSINLIPADIKSQNVGKIEHHKENR
;
A
#
# COMPACT_ATOMS: atom_id res chain seq x y z
N MET A 1 -3.65 -37.91 13.87
CA MET A 1 -4.61 -36.80 14.17
C MET A 1 -5.31 -36.97 15.51
N GLN A 2 -5.71 -38.18 15.92
CA GLN A 2 -6.40 -38.41 17.20
C GLN A 2 -5.57 -38.01 18.44
N GLU A 3 -4.24 -38.14 18.42
CA GLU A 3 -3.39 -37.78 19.58
C GLU A 3 -2.96 -36.29 19.60
N PHE A 4 -2.92 -35.63 18.45
CA PHE A 4 -2.48 -34.24 18.34
C PHE A 4 -3.45 -33.24 18.97
N MET A 5 -4.76 -33.46 18.85
CA MET A 5 -5.76 -32.51 19.36
C MET A 5 -5.79 -32.43 20.88
N PRO A 6 -5.74 -33.56 21.62
CA PRO A 6 -5.53 -33.53 23.07
C PRO A 6 -4.27 -32.77 23.49
N GLU A 7 -3.12 -33.04 22.85
CA GLU A 7 -1.83 -32.39 23.16
C GLU A 7 -1.86 -30.88 22.88
N ALA A 8 -2.47 -30.45 21.77
CA ALA A 8 -2.61 -29.05 21.41
C ALA A 8 -3.49 -28.28 22.41
N ILE A 9 -4.57 -28.91 22.88
CA ILE A 9 -5.45 -28.34 23.91
C ILE A 9 -4.70 -28.22 25.23
N GLU A 10 -3.96 -29.26 25.65
CA GLU A 10 -3.17 -29.24 26.88
C GLU A 10 -2.09 -28.14 26.84
N PHE A 11 -1.41 -28.00 25.70
CA PHE A 11 -0.44 -26.91 25.49
C PHE A 11 -1.10 -25.54 25.59
N ALA A 12 -2.26 -25.33 24.96
CA ALA A 12 -2.97 -24.05 25.01
C ALA A 12 -3.42 -23.67 26.43
N GLN A 13 -3.81 -24.66 27.23
CA GLN A 13 -4.16 -24.46 28.64
C GLN A 13 -2.93 -24.13 29.50
N LYS A 14 -1.81 -24.82 29.30
CA LYS A 14 -0.57 -24.59 30.05
C LYS A 14 0.17 -23.32 29.63
N HIS A 15 0.03 -22.91 28.38
CA HIS A 15 0.78 -21.80 27.77
C HIS A 15 -0.14 -20.75 27.15
N THR A 16 -1.19 -20.35 27.86
CA THR A 16 -2.24 -19.45 27.35
C THR A 16 -1.69 -18.14 26.77
N LEU A 17 -0.68 -17.54 27.40
CA LEU A 17 -0.06 -16.31 26.89
C LEU A 17 0.58 -16.52 25.51
N LEU A 18 1.31 -17.61 25.31
CA LEU A 18 1.94 -17.94 24.03
C LEU A 18 0.89 -18.22 22.96
N THR A 19 -0.17 -18.95 23.30
CA THR A 19 -1.27 -19.24 22.38
C THR A 19 -1.99 -17.97 21.94
N VAL A 20 -2.31 -17.07 22.87
CA VAL A 20 -2.96 -15.78 22.54
C VAL A 20 -2.03 -14.92 21.68
N ALA A 21 -0.75 -14.83 22.01
CA ALA A 21 0.23 -14.08 21.22
C ALA A 21 0.34 -14.63 19.79
N TRP A 22 0.38 -15.96 19.64
CA TRP A 22 0.42 -16.61 18.33
C TRP A 22 -0.85 -16.32 17.52
N ILE A 23 -2.04 -16.42 18.12
CA ILE A 23 -3.31 -16.11 17.45
C ILE A 23 -3.32 -14.64 17.01
N ALA A 24 -2.87 -13.72 17.86
CA ALA A 24 -2.80 -12.30 17.52
C ALA A 24 -1.90 -12.04 16.30
N VAL A 25 -0.70 -12.63 16.28
CA VAL A 25 0.23 -12.53 15.14
C VAL A 25 -0.36 -13.18 13.90
N PHE A 26 -1.02 -14.33 14.03
CA PHE A 26 -1.68 -15.02 12.93
C PHE A 26 -2.78 -14.14 12.31
N VAL A 27 -3.66 -13.58 13.13
CA VAL A 27 -4.72 -12.67 12.68
C VAL A 27 -4.13 -11.42 11.99
N MET A 28 -3.12 -10.78 12.59
CA MET A 28 -2.45 -9.63 11.97
C MET A 28 -1.82 -9.99 10.61
N THR A 29 -1.25 -11.19 10.50
CA THR A 29 -0.67 -11.69 9.25
C THR A 29 -1.75 -11.87 8.19
N ILE A 30 -2.87 -12.53 8.53
CA ILE A 30 -4.00 -12.69 7.61
C ILE A 30 -4.55 -11.33 7.15
N LEU A 31 -4.74 -10.39 8.07
CA LEU A 31 -5.19 -9.03 7.74
C LEU A 31 -4.20 -8.32 6.79
N SER A 32 -2.89 -8.48 7.02
CA SER A 32 -1.85 -7.92 6.15
C SER A 32 -1.88 -8.53 4.74
N LEU A 33 -2.07 -9.85 4.64
CA LEU A 33 -2.15 -10.54 3.35
C LEU A 33 -3.40 -10.13 2.56
N VAL A 34 -4.57 -10.09 3.21
CA VAL A 34 -5.81 -9.64 2.58
C VAL A 34 -5.70 -8.19 2.13
N LYS A 35 -5.15 -7.31 2.98
CA LYS A 35 -4.91 -5.91 2.63
C LYS A 35 -3.99 -5.76 1.43
N GLY A 36 -2.93 -6.57 1.32
CA GLY A 36 -2.03 -6.61 0.17
C GLY A 36 -2.71 -7.12 -1.11
N ALA A 37 -3.49 -8.19 -1.01
CA ALA A 37 -4.20 -8.78 -2.15
C ALA A 37 -5.35 -7.92 -2.68
N THR A 38 -5.97 -7.09 -1.83
CA THR A 38 -7.12 -6.23 -2.19
C THR A 38 -6.74 -4.81 -2.59
N GLN A 39 -5.45 -4.49 -2.71
CA GLN A 39 -5.03 -3.16 -3.15
C GLN A 39 -5.47 -2.91 -4.60
N LYS A 40 -6.19 -1.80 -4.82
CA LYS A 40 -6.60 -1.35 -6.17
C LYS A 40 -5.46 -0.68 -6.95
N TYR A 41 -4.26 -0.60 -6.36
CA TYR A 41 -3.07 -0.01 -6.96
C TYR A 41 -1.95 -1.04 -7.01
N LYS A 42 -1.10 -0.93 -8.03
CA LYS A 42 0.12 -1.72 -8.14
C LYS A 42 1.28 -0.92 -7.56
N THR A 43 2.01 -1.50 -6.62
CA THR A 43 3.31 -0.97 -6.21
C THR A 43 4.35 -1.38 -7.25
N ILE A 44 5.17 -0.42 -7.69
CA ILE A 44 6.21 -0.63 -8.71
C ILE A 44 7.58 -0.31 -8.12
N SER A 45 8.61 -0.94 -8.68
CA SER A 45 10.01 -0.65 -8.36
C SER A 45 10.49 0.66 -9.02
N ASN A 46 11.63 1.18 -8.54
CA ASN A 46 12.25 2.37 -9.13
C ASN A 46 12.62 2.17 -10.61
N ALA A 47 13.09 0.97 -10.98
CA ALA A 47 13.43 0.64 -12.37
C ALA A 47 12.17 0.64 -13.27
N GLU A 48 11.09 0.02 -12.82
CA GLU A 48 9.80 0.05 -13.53
C GLU A 48 9.27 1.49 -13.66
N ALA A 49 9.40 2.32 -12.62
CA ALA A 49 9.00 3.71 -12.67
C ALA A 49 9.77 4.49 -13.75
N ILE A 50 11.09 4.30 -13.86
CA ILE A 50 11.92 4.92 -14.90
C ILE A 50 11.45 4.50 -16.29
N THR A 51 11.25 3.20 -16.52
CA THR A 51 10.72 2.69 -17.80
C THR A 51 9.36 3.30 -18.13
N LEU A 52 8.46 3.41 -17.15
CA LEU A 52 7.14 3.99 -17.35
C LEU A 52 7.21 5.48 -17.70
N MET A 53 8.07 6.24 -17.02
CA MET A 53 8.27 7.67 -17.29
C MET A 53 8.88 7.92 -18.67
N ASN A 54 9.85 7.10 -19.08
CA ASN A 54 10.57 7.31 -20.34
C ASN A 54 9.83 6.74 -21.55
N ASP A 55 9.23 5.55 -21.42
CA ASP A 55 8.78 4.77 -22.58
C ASP A 55 7.25 4.65 -22.69
N LYS A 56 6.51 5.04 -21.64
CA LYS A 56 5.05 4.84 -21.53
C LYS A 56 4.28 6.10 -21.15
N GLU A 57 4.90 7.28 -21.32
CA GLU A 57 4.32 8.60 -21.03
C GLU A 57 3.59 8.63 -19.68
N ALA A 58 4.21 8.05 -18.66
CA ALA A 58 3.57 7.96 -17.36
C ALA A 58 3.44 9.34 -16.71
N LEU A 59 2.22 9.67 -16.26
CA LEU A 59 1.98 10.83 -15.42
C LEU A 59 2.40 10.54 -13.98
N VAL A 60 3.37 11.30 -13.48
CA VAL A 60 3.82 11.23 -12.10
C VAL A 60 3.06 12.26 -11.28
N VAL A 61 2.35 11.81 -10.24
CA VAL A 61 1.63 12.68 -9.31
C VAL A 61 2.29 12.60 -7.94
N ASP A 62 2.81 13.74 -7.47
CA ASP A 62 3.44 13.86 -6.16
C ASP A 62 2.42 14.32 -5.12
N LEU A 63 2.16 13.48 -4.12
CA LEU A 63 1.14 13.70 -3.09
C LEU A 63 1.66 14.45 -1.85
N ARG A 64 2.96 14.82 -1.84
CA ARG A 64 3.57 15.50 -0.70
C ARG A 64 3.12 16.96 -0.60
N SER A 65 3.43 17.60 0.52
CA SER A 65 3.15 19.03 0.70
C SER A 65 3.86 19.88 -0.37
N LEU A 66 3.32 21.07 -0.64
CA LEU A 66 3.90 21.96 -1.64
C LEU A 66 5.34 22.38 -1.27
N ASP A 67 5.61 22.59 0.02
CA ASP A 67 6.97 22.92 0.51
C ASP A 67 7.97 21.80 0.20
N GLU A 68 7.62 20.55 0.50
CA GLU A 68 8.45 19.38 0.16
C GLU A 68 8.69 19.23 -1.34
N PHE A 69 7.66 19.47 -2.14
CA PHE A 69 7.73 19.43 -3.59
C PHE A 69 8.69 20.48 -4.13
N GLN A 70 8.59 21.73 -3.64
CA GLN A 70 9.44 22.84 -4.06
C GLN A 70 10.91 22.64 -3.68
N ARG A 71 11.20 21.97 -2.55
CA ARG A 71 12.57 21.62 -2.15
C ARG A 71 13.23 20.57 -3.07
N GLY A 72 12.44 19.80 -3.81
CA GLY A 72 12.93 18.81 -4.76
C GLY A 72 11.86 17.78 -5.10
N HIS A 73 11.66 17.54 -6.39
CA HIS A 73 10.67 16.62 -6.93
C HIS A 73 11.16 15.96 -8.22
N ILE A 74 10.46 14.92 -8.66
CA ILE A 74 10.72 14.26 -9.94
C ILE A 74 10.35 15.23 -11.07
N ILE A 75 11.26 15.44 -12.02
CA ILE A 75 11.05 16.36 -13.15
C ILE A 75 9.77 15.97 -13.92
N GLY A 76 8.92 16.94 -14.21
CA GLY A 76 7.66 16.73 -14.93
C GLY A 76 6.51 16.17 -14.08
N SER A 77 6.73 15.90 -12.79
CA SER A 77 5.64 15.50 -11.89
C SER A 77 4.70 16.65 -11.55
N ILE A 78 3.44 16.29 -11.24
CA ILE A 78 2.39 17.23 -10.84
C ILE A 78 2.15 17.09 -9.34
N ASN A 79 2.29 18.17 -8.59
CA ASN A 79 1.93 18.17 -7.18
C ASN A 79 0.41 18.28 -6.99
N LEU A 80 -0.16 17.26 -6.33
CA LEU A 80 -1.58 17.19 -6.00
C LEU A 80 -1.75 16.53 -4.63
N ILE A 81 -2.07 17.32 -3.60
CA ILE A 81 -2.17 16.80 -2.25
C ILE A 81 -3.43 15.94 -2.06
N PRO A 82 -3.42 14.95 -1.15
CA PRO A 82 -4.59 14.11 -0.90
C PRO A 82 -5.86 14.87 -0.51
N ALA A 83 -5.72 16.05 0.10
CA ALA A 83 -6.86 16.91 0.43
C ALA A 83 -7.58 17.40 -0.84
N ASP A 84 -6.83 17.86 -1.85
CA ASP A 84 -7.36 18.33 -3.13
C ASP A 84 -8.07 17.20 -3.89
N ILE A 85 -7.50 15.98 -3.86
CA ILE A 85 -8.11 14.80 -4.48
C ILE A 85 -9.45 14.48 -3.82
N LYS A 86 -9.51 14.52 -2.47
CA LYS A 86 -10.74 14.26 -1.71
C LYS A 86 -11.80 15.33 -1.96
N SER A 87 -11.40 16.58 -2.19
CA SER A 87 -12.30 17.67 -2.55
C SER A 87 -12.59 17.75 -4.05
N GLN A 88 -12.22 16.73 -4.83
CA GLN A 88 -12.39 16.67 -6.29
C GLN A 88 -11.75 17.83 -7.07
N ASN A 89 -10.76 18.50 -6.48
CA ASN A 89 -9.99 19.56 -7.13
C ASN A 89 -8.83 18.95 -7.94
N VAL A 90 -9.17 18.20 -8.99
CA VAL A 90 -8.22 17.43 -9.80
C VAL A 90 -7.93 18.04 -11.17
N GLY A 91 -8.33 19.31 -11.41
CA GLY A 91 -8.18 19.98 -12.71
C GLY A 91 -6.75 19.96 -13.28
N LYS A 92 -5.72 19.91 -12.42
CA LYS A 92 -4.31 19.79 -12.84
C LYS A 92 -4.02 18.52 -13.64
N ILE A 93 -4.79 17.44 -13.44
CA ILE A 93 -4.59 16.14 -14.10
C ILE A 93 -5.71 15.78 -15.09
N GLU A 94 -6.80 16.57 -15.15
CA GLU A 94 -7.94 16.28 -16.03
C GLU A 94 -7.56 16.28 -17.52
N HIS A 95 -6.70 17.20 -17.93
CA HIS A 95 -6.21 17.28 -19.32
C HIS A 95 -5.37 16.08 -19.76
N HIS A 96 -4.86 15.29 -18.82
CA HIS A 96 -4.08 14.08 -19.12
C HIS A 96 -4.97 12.84 -19.26
N LYS A 97 -6.28 12.97 -19.01
CA LYS A 97 -7.25 11.86 -19.11
C LYS A 97 -7.76 11.65 -20.54
N GLU A 98 -7.78 12.70 -21.37
CA GLU A 98 -8.28 12.64 -22.76
C GLU A 98 -7.27 12.07 -23.76
N ASN A 99 -5.97 12.05 -23.42
CA ASN A 99 -4.90 11.57 -24.30
C ASN A 99 -4.56 10.08 -24.13
N ARG A 100 -5.47 9.27 -23.59
CA ARG A 100 -5.33 7.81 -23.42
C ARG A 100 -6.58 7.07 -23.87
#